data_AF-A0A2K5WVR9-F1
#
_entry.id   AF-A0A2K5WVR9-F1
#
_cell.length_a   1.000
_cell.length_b   1.000
_cell.length_c   1.000
_cell.angle_alpha   90.00
_cell.angle_beta   90.00
_cell.angle_gamma   90.00
#
_symmetry.space_group_name_H-M   'P 1'
#
loop_
_entity.id
_entity.type
_entity.pdbx_description
1 polymer ?
#
loop_
_entity_poly.entity_id
_entity_poly.type
_entity_poly.pdbx_seq_one_letter_code
_entity_poly.pdbx_strand_id
1 'polypeptide(L)'
;MRRGWKMALSGGLRCCRRVLSWVPVLVIVLVVLWSYYAYVFELCLVTVLSPAEKVIYLIFYHAIFVFFTWTYWKSIFTLPQQPNQKFHLSYTDKERYENEERPEVQKQMLVDMAKKLPVYTRTGSGAVRFCDRCNLIKPDRCHHCSVCAILVILFGYHCWLVSRNKTTLEAFCTPVFTSGPEKNGFNLGFIKNIQQVFGDKKKFWLIPIGSSPGDGHSFPMRSMNESQNPLLANEEPWEDNEDDNQDYPEGSSSLAVETET
;
A
#
# COMPACT_ATOMS: atom_id res chain seq x y z
N MET A 1 37.34 15.31 0.74
CA MET A 1 37.62 13.87 0.45
C MET A 1 36.65 12.88 1.11
N ARG A 2 36.23 13.03 2.38
CA ARG A 2 35.35 12.06 3.08
C ARG A 2 33.89 11.93 2.57
N ARG A 3 33.38 12.88 1.78
CA ARG A 3 32.02 12.82 1.18
C ARG A 3 31.92 11.92 -0.07
N GLY A 4 33.00 11.77 -0.84
CA GLY A 4 33.00 10.97 -2.08
C GLY A 4 32.90 9.46 -1.84
N TRP A 5 33.52 8.95 -0.77
CA TRP A 5 33.52 7.52 -0.45
C TRP A 5 32.15 7.03 0.04
N LYS A 6 31.38 7.86 0.77
CA LYS A 6 29.99 7.55 1.15
C LYS A 6 29.04 7.48 -0.06
N MET A 7 29.31 8.23 -1.12
CA MET A 7 28.50 8.22 -2.35
C MET A 7 28.78 6.99 -3.24
N ALA A 8 30.04 6.56 -3.37
CA ALA A 8 30.39 5.36 -4.14
C ALA A 8 29.96 4.06 -3.42
N LEU A 9 30.17 3.99 -2.10
CA LEU A 9 29.76 2.85 -1.27
C LEU A 9 28.22 2.67 -1.29
N SER A 10 27.47 3.78 -1.28
CA SER A 10 26.00 3.75 -1.42
C SER A 10 25.52 3.44 -2.85
N GLY A 11 26.32 3.73 -3.88
CA GLY A 11 26.03 3.34 -5.27
C GLY A 11 26.13 1.82 -5.49
N GLY A 12 27.22 1.21 -5.03
CA GLY A 12 27.43 -0.24 -5.10
C GLY A 12 26.39 -1.04 -4.29
N LEU A 13 26.07 -0.57 -3.07
CA LEU A 13 25.03 -1.19 -2.23
C LEU A 13 23.62 -1.07 -2.84
N ARG A 14 23.31 0.06 -3.50
CA ARG A 14 22.03 0.23 -4.23
C ARG A 14 21.94 -0.67 -5.46
N CYS A 15 23.03 -0.88 -6.18
CA CYS A 15 23.10 -1.80 -7.30
C CYS A 15 22.90 -3.25 -6.84
N CYS A 16 23.64 -3.69 -5.81
CA CYS A 16 23.51 -5.03 -5.23
C CYS A 16 22.10 -5.27 -4.69
N ARG A 17 21.51 -4.31 -3.96
CA ARG A 17 20.12 -4.38 -3.47
C ARG A 17 19.10 -4.48 -4.61
N ARG A 18 19.32 -3.78 -5.72
CA ARG A 18 18.45 -3.84 -6.92
C ARG A 18 18.55 -5.19 -7.62
N VAL A 19 19.73 -5.80 -7.68
CA VAL A 19 19.92 -7.15 -8.25
C VAL A 19 19.31 -8.20 -7.32
N LEU A 20 19.57 -8.12 -6.01
CA LEU A 20 19.01 -9.06 -5.04
C LEU A 20 17.48 -9.01 -4.96
N SER A 21 16.85 -7.85 -5.20
CA SER A 21 15.38 -7.78 -5.28
C SER A 21 14.76 -8.55 -6.44
N TRP A 22 15.54 -8.95 -7.46
CA TRP A 22 15.07 -9.81 -8.55
C TRP A 22 15.13 -11.30 -8.22
N VAL A 23 15.82 -11.71 -7.15
CA VAL A 23 15.95 -13.14 -6.80
C VAL A 23 14.59 -13.82 -6.63
N PRO A 24 13.61 -13.27 -5.90
CA PRO A 24 12.28 -13.89 -5.80
C PRO A 24 11.58 -14.04 -7.15
N VAL A 25 11.74 -13.05 -8.04
CA VAL A 25 11.17 -13.10 -9.39
C VAL A 25 11.78 -14.24 -10.20
N LEU A 26 13.12 -14.35 -10.18
CA LEU A 26 13.82 -15.41 -10.89
C LEU A 26 13.44 -16.80 -10.39
N VAL A 27 13.29 -16.98 -9.07
CA VAL A 27 12.85 -18.26 -8.48
C VAL A 27 11.46 -18.67 -9.02
N ILE A 28 10.49 -17.75 -9.02
CA ILE A 28 9.14 -18.04 -9.54
C ILE A 28 9.19 -18.35 -11.04
N VAL A 29 9.96 -17.58 -11.83
CA VAL A 29 10.12 -17.84 -13.27
C VAL A 29 10.69 -19.23 -13.52
N LEU A 30 11.72 -19.64 -12.77
CA LEU A 30 12.32 -20.97 -12.91
C LEU A 30 11.33 -22.10 -12.57
N VAL A 31 10.58 -21.97 -11.47
CA VAL A 31 9.57 -22.97 -11.08
C VAL A 31 8.47 -23.08 -12.14
N VAL A 32 8.00 -21.96 -12.67
CA VAL A 32 6.93 -21.91 -13.69
C VAL A 32 7.37 -22.50 -15.02
N LEU A 33 8.62 -22.24 -15.44
CA LEU A 33 9.19 -22.84 -16.65
C LEU A 33 9.35 -24.36 -16.50
N TRP A 34 9.84 -24.80 -15.34
CA TRP A 34 9.97 -26.23 -15.05
C TRP A 34 8.61 -26.92 -14.99
N SER A 35 7.61 -26.33 -14.35
CA SER A 35 6.25 -26.89 -14.30
C SER A 35 5.61 -26.97 -15.69
N TYR A 36 5.87 -25.98 -16.56
CA TYR A 36 5.44 -26.04 -17.96
C TYR A 36 6.07 -27.19 -18.71
N TYR A 37 7.39 -27.37 -18.58
CA TYR A 37 8.08 -28.50 -19.19
C TYR A 37 7.51 -29.84 -18.71
N ALA A 38 7.42 -30.03 -17.39
CA ALA A 38 6.93 -31.28 -16.80
C ALA A 38 5.48 -31.59 -17.21
N TYR A 39 4.60 -30.60 -17.21
CA TYR A 39 3.19 -30.82 -17.56
C TYR A 39 3.00 -31.07 -19.06
N VAL A 40 3.65 -30.29 -19.93
CA VAL A 40 3.45 -30.40 -21.37
C VAL A 40 4.17 -31.62 -21.95
N PHE A 41 5.46 -31.80 -21.64
CA PHE A 41 6.27 -32.85 -22.26
C PHE A 41 6.10 -34.20 -21.54
N GLU A 42 6.40 -34.26 -20.24
CA GLU A 42 6.38 -35.54 -19.51
C GLU A 42 4.95 -36.07 -19.33
N LEU A 43 4.01 -35.23 -18.91
CA LEU A 43 2.64 -35.67 -18.69
C LEU A 43 1.83 -35.73 -19.99
N CYS A 44 1.62 -34.59 -20.67
CA CYS A 44 0.70 -34.57 -21.81
C CYS A 44 1.25 -35.28 -23.05
N LEU A 45 2.51 -35.12 -23.41
CA LEU A 45 3.05 -35.74 -24.63
C LEU A 45 3.43 -37.20 -24.42
N VAL A 46 4.13 -37.53 -23.34
CA VAL A 46 4.68 -38.88 -23.09
C VAL A 46 3.69 -39.78 -22.34
N THR A 47 3.07 -39.31 -21.26
CA THR A 47 2.25 -40.17 -20.37
C THR A 47 0.82 -40.37 -20.87
N VAL A 48 0.18 -39.33 -21.41
CA VAL A 48 -1.21 -39.41 -21.89
C VAL A 48 -1.27 -40.09 -23.27
N LEU A 49 -1.89 -41.26 -23.30
CA LEU A 49 -2.01 -42.09 -24.51
C LEU A 49 -3.17 -41.65 -25.42
N SER A 50 -4.27 -41.16 -24.85
CA SER A 50 -5.46 -40.74 -25.61
C SER A 50 -5.23 -39.38 -26.30
N PRO A 51 -5.35 -39.28 -27.64
CA PRO A 51 -5.19 -38.02 -28.35
C PRO A 51 -6.22 -36.97 -27.93
N ALA A 52 -7.45 -37.37 -27.64
CA ALA A 52 -8.52 -36.46 -27.25
C ALA A 52 -8.26 -35.82 -25.87
N GLU A 53 -7.87 -36.64 -24.88
CA GLU A 53 -7.52 -36.15 -23.53
C GLU A 53 -6.31 -35.23 -23.58
N LYS A 54 -5.29 -35.58 -24.39
CA LYS A 54 -4.10 -34.75 -24.60
C LYS A 54 -4.46 -33.35 -25.10
N VAL A 55 -5.35 -33.26 -26.09
CA VAL A 55 -5.80 -31.96 -26.62
C VAL A 55 -6.55 -31.17 -25.56
N ILE A 56 -7.45 -31.80 -24.80
CA ILE A 56 -8.24 -31.12 -23.75
C ILE A 56 -7.33 -30.56 -22.65
N TYR A 57 -6.41 -31.39 -22.12
CA TYR A 57 -5.46 -30.95 -21.09
C TYR A 57 -4.55 -29.83 -21.58
N LEU A 58 -4.03 -29.93 -22.80
CA LEU A 58 -3.19 -28.88 -23.37
C LEU A 58 -3.95 -27.57 -23.51
N ILE A 59 -5.19 -27.58 -24.02
CA ILE A 59 -5.99 -26.35 -24.18
C ILE A 59 -6.24 -25.68 -22.83
N PHE A 60 -6.72 -26.45 -21.84
CA PHE A 60 -7.06 -25.91 -20.52
C PHE A 60 -5.82 -25.38 -19.80
N TYR A 61 -4.73 -26.14 -19.85
CA TYR A 61 -3.46 -25.73 -19.23
C TYR A 61 -2.89 -24.46 -19.86
N HIS A 62 -2.88 -24.36 -21.19
CA HIS A 62 -2.36 -23.16 -21.87
C HIS A 62 -3.22 -21.92 -21.58
N ALA A 63 -4.55 -22.07 -21.47
CA ALA A 63 -5.41 -20.96 -21.07
C ALA A 63 -5.05 -20.42 -19.67
N ILE A 64 -4.87 -21.31 -18.69
CA ILE A 64 -4.44 -20.93 -17.34
C ILE A 64 -3.03 -20.36 -17.34
N PHE A 65 -2.10 -20.98 -18.07
CA PHE A 65 -0.70 -20.55 -18.13
C PHE A 65 -0.56 -19.15 -18.74
N VAL A 66 -1.28 -18.87 -19.83
CA VAL A 66 -1.33 -17.52 -20.44
C VAL A 66 -1.90 -16.51 -19.46
N PHE A 67 -2.97 -16.86 -18.74
CA PHE A 67 -3.57 -15.97 -17.74
C PHE A 67 -2.62 -15.70 -16.56
N PHE A 68 -1.97 -16.73 -16.03
CA PHE A 68 -0.97 -16.63 -14.97
C PHE A 68 0.22 -15.75 -15.40
N THR A 69 0.79 -16.01 -16.57
CA THR A 69 1.94 -15.24 -17.06
C THR A 69 1.59 -13.78 -17.32
N TRP A 70 0.40 -13.50 -17.86
CA TRP A 70 -0.11 -12.14 -18.02
C TRP A 70 -0.27 -11.44 -16.66
N THR A 71 -1.01 -12.02 -15.72
CA THR A 71 -1.24 -11.42 -14.38
C THR A 71 0.07 -11.20 -13.62
N TYR A 72 1.02 -12.14 -13.72
CA TYR A 72 2.34 -12.04 -13.11
C TYR A 72 3.19 -10.91 -13.73
N TRP A 73 3.23 -10.83 -15.07
CA TRP A 73 3.88 -9.74 -15.80
C TRP A 73 3.33 -8.38 -15.38
N LYS A 74 2.00 -8.25 -15.33
CA LYS A 74 1.35 -7.01 -14.89
C LYS A 74 1.71 -6.66 -13.45
N SER A 75 1.79 -7.63 -12.55
CA SER A 75 2.17 -7.39 -11.15
C SER A 75 3.61 -6.88 -10.99
N ILE A 76 4.55 -7.35 -11.82
CA ILE A 76 5.95 -6.92 -11.75
C ILE A 76 6.16 -5.55 -12.39
N PHE A 77 5.57 -5.32 -13.56
CA PHE A 77 5.90 -4.17 -14.41
C PHE A 77 4.91 -3.01 -14.29
N THR A 78 3.80 -3.15 -13.56
CA THR A 78 2.93 -2.02 -13.25
C THR A 78 3.58 -1.18 -12.16
N LEU A 79 4.06 0.01 -12.53
CA LEU A 79 4.68 0.94 -11.59
C LEU A 79 3.65 1.47 -10.58
N PRO A 80 4.03 1.67 -9.31
CA PRO A 80 3.16 2.27 -8.31
C PRO A 80 2.83 3.71 -8.70
N GLN A 81 1.56 4.08 -8.56
CA GLN A 81 1.10 5.43 -8.87
C GLN A 81 1.78 6.45 -7.95
N GLN A 82 2.28 7.55 -8.53
CA GLN A 82 2.92 8.62 -7.78
C GLN A 82 1.91 9.70 -7.38
N PRO A 83 2.16 10.42 -6.27
CA PRO A 83 1.38 11.61 -5.93
C PRO A 83 1.41 12.66 -7.05
N ASN A 84 0.25 13.25 -7.34
CA ASN A 84 0.16 14.35 -8.29
C ASN A 84 0.98 15.57 -7.83
N GLN A 85 1.39 16.42 -8.78
CA GLN A 85 2.21 17.61 -8.48
C GLN A 85 1.58 18.54 -7.43
N LYS A 86 0.25 18.61 -7.35
CA LYS A 86 -0.50 19.39 -6.34
C LYS A 86 -0.15 19.06 -4.88
N PHE A 87 0.32 17.86 -4.60
CA PHE A 87 0.74 17.45 -3.26
C PHE A 87 2.18 17.80 -2.92
N HIS A 88 3.00 18.10 -3.94
CA HIS A 88 4.36 18.56 -3.75
C HIS A 88 4.36 20.03 -3.33
N LEU A 89 5.28 20.38 -2.44
CA LEU A 89 5.49 21.79 -2.09
C LEU A 89 5.95 22.53 -3.33
N SER A 90 5.36 23.71 -3.57
CA SER A 90 5.89 24.63 -4.58
C SER A 90 7.30 25.05 -4.17
N TYR A 91 8.10 25.52 -5.14
CA TYR A 91 9.45 26.01 -4.85
C TYR A 91 9.47 27.04 -3.72
N THR A 92 8.53 28.00 -3.75
CA THR A 92 8.39 29.06 -2.75
C THR A 92 7.93 28.55 -1.39
N ASP A 93 7.09 27.51 -1.35
CA ASP A 93 6.64 26.92 -0.07
C ASP A 93 7.74 26.08 0.55
N LYS A 94 8.50 25.37 -0.30
CA LYS A 94 9.66 24.60 0.12
C LYS A 94 10.75 25.49 0.72
N GLU A 95 11.12 26.56 0.02
CA GLU A 95 12.13 27.50 0.52
C GLU A 95 11.71 28.13 1.85
N ARG A 96 10.43 28.54 1.97
CA ARG A 96 9.90 29.06 3.24
C ARG A 96 9.92 28.03 4.35
N TYR A 97 9.58 26.77 4.04
CA TYR A 97 9.57 25.68 5.02
C TYR A 97 10.98 25.32 5.49
N GLU A 98 11.95 25.25 4.57
CA GLU A 98 13.36 24.95 4.87
C GLU A 98 14.06 26.07 5.62
N ASN A 99 13.68 27.34 5.39
CA ASN A 99 14.27 28.50 6.04
C ASN A 99 13.63 28.84 7.40
N GLU A 100 12.51 28.24 7.78
CA GLU A 100 11.87 28.48 9.08
C GLU A 100 12.46 27.56 10.15
N GLU A 101 13.12 28.16 11.15
CA GLU A 101 13.77 27.43 12.24
C GLU A 101 12.79 26.96 13.32
N ARG A 102 11.61 27.60 13.42
CA ARG A 102 10.64 27.29 14.49
C ARG A 102 9.73 26.12 14.08
N PRO A 103 9.72 25.01 14.83
CA PRO A 103 8.95 23.81 14.47
C PRO A 103 7.43 24.06 14.49
N GLU A 104 6.94 24.93 15.36
CA GLU A 104 5.50 25.23 15.45
C GLU A 104 5.00 26.00 14.22
N VAL A 105 5.82 26.89 13.66
CA VAL A 105 5.48 27.62 12.43
C VAL A 105 5.52 26.67 11.22
N GLN A 106 6.51 25.78 11.16
CA GLN A 106 6.56 24.73 10.14
C GLN A 106 5.31 23.84 10.15
N LYS A 107 4.87 23.38 11.34
CA LYS A 107 3.62 22.62 11.49
C LYS A 107 2.42 23.41 10.98
N GLN A 108 2.32 24.69 11.35
CA GLN A 108 1.23 25.56 10.94
C GLN A 108 1.20 25.76 9.42
N MET A 109 2.36 25.96 8.79
CA MET A 109 2.48 26.06 7.33
C MET A 109 1.98 24.79 6.63
N LEU A 110 2.37 23.61 7.14
CA LEU A 110 1.90 22.33 6.61
C LEU A 110 0.37 22.17 6.77
N VAL A 111 -0.19 22.61 7.90
CA VAL A 111 -1.65 22.62 8.13
C VAL A 111 -2.36 23.52 7.13
N ASP A 112 -1.86 24.74 6.90
CA ASP A 112 -2.49 25.69 6.00
C ASP A 112 -2.40 25.27 4.52
N MET A 113 -1.33 24.59 4.13
CA MET A 113 -1.23 23.95 2.82
C MET A 113 -2.17 22.74 2.71
N ALA A 114 -2.25 21.90 3.75
CA ALA A 114 -3.11 20.72 3.77
C ALA A 114 -4.60 21.06 3.64
N LYS A 115 -5.07 22.20 4.17
CA LYS A 115 -6.45 22.68 4.01
C LYS A 115 -6.89 22.86 2.54
N LYS A 116 -5.93 23.08 1.63
CA LYS A 116 -6.18 23.27 0.20
C LYS A 116 -6.16 21.95 -0.59
N LEU A 117 -5.90 20.83 0.08
CA LEU A 117 -5.75 19.51 -0.52
C LEU A 117 -6.84 18.56 0.02
N PRO A 118 -7.25 17.54 -0.76
CA PRO A 118 -8.19 16.52 -0.29
C PRO A 118 -7.47 15.53 0.64
N VAL A 119 -7.09 15.97 1.84
CA VAL A 119 -6.36 15.15 2.84
C VAL A 119 -7.06 15.15 4.20
N TYR A 120 -7.61 14.00 4.57
CA TYR A 120 -8.46 13.83 5.74
C TYR A 120 -7.78 13.06 6.87
N THR A 121 -6.68 12.37 6.59
CA THR A 121 -5.93 11.61 7.59
C THR A 121 -4.76 12.40 8.20
N ARG A 122 -4.38 12.04 9.43
CA ARG A 122 -3.27 12.60 10.20
C ARG A 122 -2.35 11.50 10.71
N THR A 123 -1.22 11.92 11.28
CA THR A 123 -0.32 11.04 12.04
C THR A 123 -0.96 10.66 13.39
N GLY A 124 -0.39 9.69 14.11
CA GLY A 124 -0.87 9.31 15.45
C GLY A 124 -0.87 10.46 16.46
N SER A 125 0.03 11.44 16.30
CA SER A 125 0.09 12.64 17.12
C SER A 125 -0.82 13.78 16.63
N GLY A 126 -1.68 13.54 15.64
CA GLY A 126 -2.58 14.54 15.05
C GLY A 126 -1.92 15.49 14.03
N ALA A 127 -0.60 15.40 13.80
CA ALA A 127 0.09 16.26 12.84
C ALA A 127 -0.19 15.86 11.37
N VAL A 128 0.00 16.81 10.44
CA VAL A 128 -0.11 16.57 8.99
C VAL A 128 0.93 15.55 8.53
N ARG A 129 0.51 14.59 7.70
CA ARG A 129 1.39 13.54 7.17
C ARG A 129 2.33 14.11 6.09
N PHE A 130 3.53 14.54 6.48
CA PHE A 130 4.53 15.07 5.55
C PHE A 130 5.63 14.04 5.19
N CYS A 131 6.29 14.21 4.05
CA CYS A 131 7.47 13.43 3.64
C CYS A 131 8.65 14.36 3.30
N ASP A 132 9.64 14.45 4.19
CA ASP A 132 10.82 15.32 3.99
C ASP A 132 11.65 14.88 2.76
N ARG A 133 11.75 13.57 2.54
CA ARG A 133 12.49 13.02 1.39
C ARG A 133 11.87 13.40 0.05
N CYS A 134 10.54 13.43 -0.03
CA CYS A 134 9.82 13.72 -1.26
C CYS A 134 9.35 15.18 -1.36
N ASN A 135 9.49 15.98 -0.29
CA ASN A 135 8.96 17.34 -0.17
C ASN A 135 7.49 17.46 -0.57
N LEU A 136 6.65 16.58 -0.01
CA LEU A 136 5.22 16.53 -0.31
C LEU A 136 4.38 16.24 0.93
N ILE A 137 3.15 16.74 0.93
CA ILE A 137 2.10 16.34 1.87
C ILE A 137 1.52 15.02 1.35
N LYS A 138 1.63 13.96 2.16
CA LYS A 138 1.22 12.60 1.76
C LYS A 138 -0.31 12.60 1.58
N PRO A 139 -0.83 12.22 0.40
CA PRO A 139 -2.25 11.93 0.24
C PRO A 139 -2.71 10.83 1.21
N ASP A 140 -4.02 10.74 1.42
CA ASP A 140 -4.58 9.67 2.25
C ASP A 140 -4.16 8.30 1.70
N ARG A 141 -3.89 7.35 2.60
CA ARG A 141 -3.42 5.98 2.28
C ARG A 141 -2.08 5.89 1.55
N CYS A 142 -1.40 7.01 1.26
CA CYS A 142 -0.06 7.01 0.66
C CYS A 142 1.04 6.88 1.72
N HIS A 143 2.01 6.00 1.44
CA HIS A 143 3.18 5.76 2.30
C HIS A 143 4.46 5.73 1.46
N HIS A 144 5.57 6.18 2.06
CA HIS A 144 6.89 6.09 1.43
C HIS A 144 7.44 4.67 1.63
N CYS A 145 7.48 3.86 0.57
CA CYS A 145 8.07 2.52 0.62
C CYS A 145 9.57 2.59 0.30
N SER A 146 10.41 2.03 1.17
CA SER A 146 11.87 1.95 0.95
C SER A 146 12.37 0.58 0.48
N VAL A 147 11.52 -0.46 0.55
CA VAL A 147 11.57 -1.77 -0.14
C VAL A 147 10.25 -2.47 0.21
N CYS A 148 9.55 -2.97 -0.80
CA CYS A 148 8.25 -3.58 -0.67
C CYS A 148 8.39 -5.08 -0.98
N ALA A 149 8.20 -5.97 0.00
CA ALA A 149 7.88 -7.39 -0.24
C ALA A 149 7.60 -8.14 1.07
N ILE A 150 6.39 -8.72 1.21
CA ILE A 150 6.14 -10.01 1.88
C ILE A 150 4.92 -10.63 1.20
N LEU A 151 4.98 -11.91 0.81
CA LEU A 151 3.83 -12.69 0.32
C LEU A 151 4.02 -14.18 0.58
N VAL A 152 2.99 -14.84 1.13
CA VAL A 152 2.31 -16.05 0.60
C VAL A 152 1.07 -16.40 1.47
N ILE A 153 1.07 -16.13 2.79
CA ILE A 153 -0.12 -16.31 3.67
C ILE A 153 -1.21 -15.22 3.43
N LEU A 154 -0.90 -14.29 2.53
CA LEU A 154 -1.58 -13.01 2.35
C LEU A 154 -2.86 -13.07 1.52
N PHE A 155 -3.21 -14.15 0.81
CA PHE A 155 -4.36 -14.12 -0.13
C PHE A 155 -5.71 -14.05 0.59
N GLY A 156 -5.97 -14.92 1.57
CA GLY A 156 -7.21 -14.87 2.37
C GLY A 156 -7.32 -13.55 3.15
N TYR A 157 -6.20 -13.12 3.75
CA TYR A 157 -6.10 -11.83 4.41
C TYR A 157 -6.31 -10.66 3.44
N HIS A 158 -5.77 -10.72 2.21
CA HIS A 158 -6.01 -9.71 1.19
C HIS A 158 -7.46 -9.66 0.74
N CYS A 159 -8.12 -10.80 0.57
CA CYS A 159 -9.54 -10.85 0.26
C CYS A 159 -10.36 -10.19 1.37
N TRP A 160 -10.01 -10.43 2.64
CA TRP A 160 -10.61 -9.73 3.79
C TRP A 160 -10.28 -8.22 3.80
N LEU A 161 -9.05 -7.83 3.47
CA LEU A 161 -8.65 -6.44 3.37
C LEU A 161 -9.46 -5.71 2.28
N VAL A 162 -9.58 -6.32 1.10
CA VAL A 162 -10.36 -5.79 -0.03
C VAL A 162 -11.83 -5.69 0.37
N SER A 163 -12.38 -6.69 1.04
CA SER A 163 -13.79 -6.68 1.44
C SER A 163 -14.11 -5.59 2.47
N ARG A 164 -13.13 -5.17 3.28
CA ARG A 164 -13.28 -4.08 4.27
C ARG A 164 -12.67 -2.75 3.83
N ASN A 165 -12.20 -2.65 2.58
CA ASN A 165 -11.48 -1.50 2.02
C ASN A 165 -10.32 -1.02 2.91
N LYS A 166 -9.50 -1.96 3.39
CA LYS A 166 -8.29 -1.70 4.19
C LYS A 166 -7.03 -2.02 3.39
N THR A 167 -5.99 -1.23 3.57
CA THR A 167 -4.64 -1.64 3.19
C THR A 167 -4.04 -2.52 4.29
N THR A 168 -3.00 -3.29 3.96
CA THR A 168 -2.24 -4.06 4.97
C THR A 168 -1.75 -3.15 6.09
N LEU A 169 -1.27 -1.94 5.77
CA LEU A 169 -0.82 -0.97 6.78
C LEU A 169 -1.98 -0.47 7.65
N GLU A 170 -3.15 -0.22 7.08
CA GLU A 170 -4.33 0.22 7.85
C GLU A 170 -4.89 -0.84 8.78
N ALA A 171 -4.65 -2.12 8.47
CA ALA A 171 -5.04 -3.21 9.35
C ALA A 171 -4.16 -3.31 10.61
N PHE A 172 -2.88 -2.96 10.51
CA PHE A 172 -1.97 -2.87 11.66
C PHE A 172 -1.97 -1.49 12.33
N CYS A 173 -2.23 -0.43 11.58
CA CYS A 173 -2.19 0.96 12.06
C CYS A 173 -3.46 1.71 11.63
N THR A 174 -4.39 1.86 12.57
CA THR A 174 -5.68 2.50 12.31
C THR A 174 -5.49 3.94 11.79
N PRO A 175 -6.11 4.32 10.66
CA PRO A 175 -6.03 5.69 10.17
C PRO A 175 -6.69 6.65 11.16
N VAL A 176 -6.00 7.76 11.44
CA VAL A 176 -6.50 8.85 12.30
C VAL A 176 -7.11 9.92 11.41
N PHE A 177 -8.43 10.09 11.51
CA PHE A 177 -9.17 11.16 10.83
C PHE A 177 -9.19 12.42 11.70
N THR A 178 -9.67 13.53 11.15
CA THR A 178 -9.85 14.78 11.91
C THR A 178 -10.80 14.65 13.10
N SER A 179 -11.72 13.69 13.06
CA SER A 179 -12.67 13.33 14.12
C SER A 179 -12.13 12.32 15.14
N GLY A 180 -10.93 11.75 14.90
CA GLY A 180 -10.33 10.70 15.71
C GLY A 180 -9.98 9.43 14.94
N PRO A 181 -9.41 8.41 15.62
CA PRO A 181 -9.08 7.12 14.99
C PRO A 181 -10.35 6.37 14.55
N GLU A 182 -10.41 5.93 13.29
CA GLU A 182 -11.57 5.19 12.79
C GLU A 182 -11.13 3.98 11.95
N LYS A 183 -11.30 2.77 12.50
CA LYS A 183 -10.91 1.51 11.84
C LYS A 183 -11.61 1.30 10.50
N ASN A 184 -12.82 1.81 10.34
CA ASN A 184 -13.68 1.56 9.18
C ASN A 184 -13.99 2.82 8.35
N GLY A 185 -13.18 3.89 8.49
CA GLY A 185 -13.48 5.18 7.85
C GLY A 185 -13.56 5.13 6.30
N PHE A 186 -12.91 4.16 5.66
CA PHE A 186 -12.99 3.92 4.21
C PHE A 186 -13.92 2.77 3.79
N ASN A 187 -14.55 2.08 4.75
CA ASN A 187 -15.43 0.94 4.46
C ASN A 187 -16.82 1.43 4.01
N LEU A 188 -17.20 1.13 2.76
CA LEU A 188 -18.47 1.53 2.15
C LEU A 188 -19.49 0.36 2.04
N GLY A 189 -19.15 -0.80 2.59
CA GLY A 189 -19.87 -2.06 2.43
C GLY A 189 -19.30 -2.95 1.32
N PHE A 190 -19.50 -4.26 1.46
CA PHE A 190 -18.80 -5.31 0.70
C PHE A 190 -18.73 -5.07 -0.82
N ILE A 191 -19.88 -4.87 -1.48
CA ILE A 191 -19.92 -4.72 -2.94
C ILE A 191 -19.22 -3.43 -3.39
N LYS A 192 -19.44 -2.32 -2.68
CA LYS A 192 -18.82 -1.02 -3.02
C LYS A 192 -17.31 -1.08 -2.82
N ASN A 193 -16.83 -1.77 -1.79
CA ASN A 193 -15.41 -1.97 -1.55
C ASN A 193 -14.74 -2.79 -2.67
N ILE A 194 -15.40 -3.86 -3.11
CA ILE A 194 -14.93 -4.67 -4.25
C ILE A 194 -14.91 -3.81 -5.53
N GLN A 195 -15.91 -2.96 -5.76
CA GLN A 195 -15.95 -2.03 -6.91
C GLN A 195 -14.83 -0.98 -6.86
N GLN A 196 -14.38 -0.54 -5.68
CA GLN A 196 -13.22 0.35 -5.56
C GLN A 196 -11.91 -0.30 -6.06
N VAL A 197 -11.83 -1.63 -6.06
CA VAL A 197 -10.64 -2.36 -6.53
C VAL A 197 -10.80 -2.81 -7.97
N PHE A 198 -11.93 -3.43 -8.31
CA PHE A 198 -12.14 -4.09 -9.62
C PHE A 198 -13.00 -3.28 -10.60
N GLY A 199 -13.56 -2.15 -10.18
CA GLY A 199 -14.43 -1.30 -11.00
C GLY A 199 -15.88 -1.77 -11.07
N ASP A 200 -16.74 -0.95 -11.68
CA ASP A 200 -18.19 -1.20 -11.74
C ASP A 200 -18.55 -2.36 -12.69
N LYS A 201 -17.74 -2.54 -13.73
CA LYS A 201 -17.99 -3.51 -14.79
C LYS A 201 -17.47 -4.90 -14.40
N LYS A 202 -18.35 -5.73 -13.83
CA LYS A 202 -18.06 -7.12 -13.40
C LYS A 202 -17.31 -7.98 -14.42
N LYS A 203 -17.53 -7.74 -15.72
CA LYS A 203 -16.84 -8.47 -16.81
C LYS A 203 -15.32 -8.31 -16.80
N PHE A 204 -14.79 -7.25 -16.18
CA PHE A 204 -13.36 -6.99 -16.10
C PHE A 204 -12.75 -7.45 -14.76
N TRP A 205 -13.54 -7.95 -13.81
CA TRP A 205 -13.03 -8.34 -12.49
C TRP A 205 -12.02 -9.49 -12.56
N LEU A 206 -12.19 -10.38 -13.54
CA LEU A 206 -11.27 -11.51 -13.77
C LEU A 206 -10.21 -11.21 -14.81
N ILE A 207 -10.11 -9.98 -15.33
CA ILE A 207 -9.13 -9.63 -16.36
C ILE A 207 -8.16 -8.62 -15.76
N PRO A 208 -6.83 -8.81 -15.85
CA PRO A 208 -5.81 -7.92 -15.27
C PRO A 208 -5.65 -6.61 -16.07
N ILE A 209 -6.75 -5.90 -16.25
CA ILE A 209 -6.83 -4.56 -16.85
C ILE A 209 -7.10 -3.59 -15.70
N GLY A 210 -6.41 -2.45 -15.68
CA GLY A 210 -6.66 -1.41 -14.68
C GLY A 210 -8.07 -0.86 -14.84
N SER A 211 -9.00 -1.31 -14.00
CA SER A 211 -10.41 -0.89 -13.97
C SER A 211 -10.80 -0.22 -12.65
N SER A 212 -9.86 -0.03 -11.74
CA SER A 212 -10.09 0.62 -10.44
C SER A 212 -10.54 2.07 -10.64
N PRO A 213 -11.65 2.49 -10.02
CA PRO A 213 -12.13 3.87 -10.08
C PRO A 213 -11.31 4.78 -9.16
N GLY A 214 -11.36 6.09 -9.42
CA GLY A 214 -10.73 7.11 -8.58
C GLY A 214 -9.36 7.58 -9.08
N ASP A 215 -8.80 8.58 -8.40
CA ASP A 215 -7.54 9.22 -8.76
C ASP A 215 -6.34 8.67 -7.96
N GLY A 216 -6.57 7.77 -7.00
CA GLY A 216 -5.55 7.22 -6.11
C GLY A 216 -5.04 8.20 -5.06
N HIS A 217 -5.63 9.39 -4.95
CA HIS A 217 -5.26 10.43 -3.99
C HIS A 217 -6.41 10.80 -3.05
N SER A 218 -7.65 10.64 -3.50
CA SER A 218 -8.86 10.94 -2.76
C SER A 218 -9.74 9.68 -2.73
N PHE A 219 -10.16 9.28 -1.54
CA PHE A 219 -10.97 8.06 -1.37
C PHE A 219 -12.33 8.41 -0.76
N PRO A 220 -13.42 7.80 -1.23
CA PRO A 220 -14.72 7.92 -0.57
C PRO A 220 -14.65 7.41 0.86
N MET A 221 -15.23 8.17 1.80
CA MET A 221 -15.27 7.86 3.22
C MET A 221 -16.70 7.62 3.67
N ARG A 222 -16.86 6.83 4.74
CA ARG A 222 -18.15 6.62 5.39
C ARG A 222 -18.58 7.92 6.10
N SER A 223 -19.85 8.28 5.99
CA SER A 223 -20.38 9.46 6.69
C SER A 223 -20.36 9.21 8.21
N MET A 224 -20.07 10.25 9.00
CA MET A 224 -20.11 10.21 10.48
C MET A 224 -21.46 9.70 11.02
N ASN A 225 -22.57 9.96 10.32
CA ASN A 225 -23.89 9.45 10.69
C ASN A 225 -24.07 7.95 10.39
N GLU A 226 -23.37 7.43 9.39
CA GLU A 226 -23.42 6.01 9.04
C GLU A 226 -22.49 5.17 9.92
N SER A 227 -21.35 5.70 10.38
CA SER A 227 -20.43 4.96 11.27
C SER A 227 -21.04 4.65 12.64
N GLN A 228 -22.00 5.47 13.08
CA GLN A 228 -22.78 5.26 14.31
C GLN A 228 -24.01 4.34 14.14
N ASN A 229 -24.33 3.88 12.93
CA ASN A 229 -25.49 3.01 12.70
C ASN A 229 -25.17 1.55 13.13
N PRO A 230 -25.83 1.02 14.18
CA PRO A 230 -25.53 -0.31 14.73
C PRO A 230 -25.68 -1.45 13.70
N LEU A 231 -26.61 -1.32 12.76
CA LEU A 231 -26.87 -2.33 11.72
C LEU A 231 -25.72 -2.49 10.72
N LEU A 232 -24.88 -1.46 10.57
CA LEU A 232 -23.69 -1.44 9.73
C LEU A 232 -22.38 -1.53 10.55
N ALA A 233 -22.49 -1.60 11.87
CA ALA A 233 -21.38 -1.77 12.81
C ALA A 233 -21.25 -3.23 13.30
N ASN A 234 -22.32 -4.02 13.20
CA ASN A 234 -22.37 -5.44 13.59
C ASN A 234 -21.69 -6.42 12.62
N GLU A 235 -20.54 -6.04 12.07
CA GLU A 235 -19.56 -7.07 11.70
C GLU A 235 -18.74 -7.33 12.97
N GLU A 236 -19.15 -8.37 13.72
CA GLU A 236 -18.46 -8.89 14.92
C GLU A 236 -16.95 -8.58 14.86
N PRO A 237 -16.41 -7.84 15.85
CA PRO A 237 -14.98 -7.77 16.03
C PRO A 237 -14.50 -9.20 16.23
N TRP A 238 -13.69 -9.71 15.30
CA TRP A 238 -12.80 -10.79 15.69
C TRP A 238 -11.96 -10.19 16.82
N GLU A 239 -12.14 -10.72 18.03
CA GLU A 239 -11.27 -10.43 19.17
C GLU A 239 -9.87 -10.89 18.76
N ASP A 240 -9.10 -9.95 18.21
CA ASP A 240 -7.65 -10.04 18.21
C ASP A 240 -7.26 -10.03 19.69
N ASN A 241 -7.15 -11.22 20.27
CA ASN A 241 -6.50 -11.45 21.56
C ASN A 241 -5.01 -11.16 21.37
N GLU A 242 -4.66 -9.89 21.24
CA GLU A 242 -3.30 -9.40 21.36
C GLU A 242 -3.31 -8.26 22.38
N ASP A 243 -2.80 -8.59 23.58
CA ASP A 243 -2.33 -7.65 24.60
C ASP A 243 -1.52 -6.54 23.93
N ASP A 244 -2.11 -5.38 23.72
CA ASP A 244 -1.38 -4.16 23.38
C ASP A 244 -1.70 -3.10 24.45
N ASN A 245 -1.22 -3.40 25.66
CA ASN A 245 -1.06 -2.41 26.71
C ASN A 245 0.12 -1.50 26.34
N GLN A 246 -0.06 -0.62 25.36
CA GLN A 246 0.88 0.46 25.08
C GLN A 246 0.48 1.69 25.89
N ASP A 247 1.11 1.72 27.06
CA ASP A 247 1.21 2.84 27.98
C ASP A 247 1.67 4.11 27.21
N TYR A 248 0.77 5.09 27.10
CA TYR A 248 1.13 6.43 26.66
C TYR A 248 1.72 7.15 27.87
N PRO A 249 2.99 7.60 27.86
CA PRO A 249 3.48 8.39 28.98
C PRO A 249 2.79 9.76 28.94
N GLU A 250 1.87 9.96 29.88
CA GLU A 250 1.32 11.26 30.22
C GLU A 250 2.45 12.17 30.70
N GLY A 251 2.63 13.29 30.00
CA GLY A 251 3.54 14.35 30.41
C GLY A 251 3.04 15.02 31.68
N SER A 252 3.75 14.80 32.78
CA SER A 252 3.64 15.64 33.97
C SER A 252 4.62 16.82 33.87
N SER A 253 4.03 18.00 34.01
CA SER A 253 4.70 19.29 34.18
C SER A 253 5.69 19.26 35.35
N SER A 254 6.92 19.72 35.11
CA SER A 254 7.62 20.58 36.09
C SER A 254 8.68 21.45 35.41
N LEU A 255 8.49 22.76 35.59
CA LEU A 255 9.51 23.80 35.46
C LEU A 255 10.65 23.53 36.44
N ALA A 256 11.89 23.60 35.98
CA ALA A 256 12.99 24.13 36.75
C ALA A 256 14.06 24.69 35.79
N VAL A 257 14.09 26.02 35.74
CA VAL A 257 15.26 26.80 35.35
C VAL A 257 16.34 26.53 36.38
N GLU A 258 17.54 26.14 35.97
CA GLU A 258 18.76 26.58 36.63
C GLU A 258 19.94 26.56 35.66
N THR A 259 20.53 27.74 35.54
CA THR A 259 21.77 28.12 34.87
C THR A 259 23.00 27.57 35.60
N GLU A 260 24.08 27.41 34.85
CA GLU A 260 25.47 27.81 35.13
C GLU A 260 26.55 26.74 34.88
N THR A 261 27.58 27.22 34.16
CA THR A 261 28.95 26.72 33.91
C THR A 261 29.18 25.55 32.96
#